data_AF-A0A3D4AW59-F1
#
_entry.id   AF-A0A3D4AW59-F1
#
_cell.length_a   1.000
_cell.length_b   1.000
_cell.length_c   1.000
_cell.angle_alpha   90.00
_cell.angle_beta   90.00
_cell.angle_gamma   90.00
#
_symmetry.space_group_name_H-M   'P 1'
#
loop_
_entity.id
_entity.type
_entity.pdbx_description
1 polymer ?
#
loop_
_entity_poly.entity_id
_entity_poly.type
_entity_poly.pdbx_seq_one_letter_code
_entity_poly.pdbx_strand_id
1 'polypeptide(L)'
;SGPIVTGTNTNAVTLNWTTDELSTSTVKFGEGNTTDQQVENGTLVTTHTVTLTGLSASTVYSYAVSSIDPSNNGPTTSAAAVVQTSAQADVTPPVISNISTSSTFVSSADGASATITWDTDESSDTQVEFGTT
;
A
#
# COMPACT_ATOMS: atom_id res chain seq x y z
N SER A 1 -18.48 -10.43 -15.50
CA SER A 1 -18.61 -10.29 -14.03
C SER A 1 -18.16 -8.91 -13.59
N GLY A 2 -18.50 -8.48 -12.37
CA GLY A 2 -18.10 -7.16 -11.85
C GLY A 2 -16.58 -7.00 -11.70
N PRO A 3 -16.09 -5.77 -11.53
CA PRO A 3 -14.66 -5.50 -11.40
C PRO A 3 -14.10 -6.02 -10.07
N ILE A 4 -12.89 -6.57 -10.14
CA ILE A 4 -12.07 -6.98 -8.99
C ILE A 4 -10.72 -6.28 -9.04
N VAL A 5 -10.18 -5.94 -7.87
CA VAL A 5 -8.80 -5.43 -7.73
C VAL A 5 -7.85 -6.63 -7.72
N THR A 6 -6.91 -6.67 -8.65
CA THR A 6 -5.93 -7.77 -8.78
C THR A 6 -4.51 -7.37 -8.38
N GLY A 7 -4.24 -6.08 -8.25
CA GLY A 7 -2.96 -5.58 -7.77
C GLY A 7 -3.06 -4.16 -7.25
N THR A 8 -2.34 -3.88 -6.17
CA THR A 8 -2.27 -2.55 -5.55
C THR A 8 -0.84 -2.31 -5.09
N ASN A 9 -0.33 -1.11 -5.33
CA ASN A 9 0.91 -0.62 -4.72
C ASN A 9 0.73 0.84 -4.28
N THR A 10 1.84 1.54 -4.00
CA THR A 10 1.83 2.92 -3.51
C THR A 10 1.36 3.96 -4.52
N ASN A 11 1.35 3.64 -5.82
CA ASN A 11 1.07 4.59 -6.91
C ASN A 11 0.20 4.03 -8.05
N ALA A 12 -0.28 2.78 -7.91
CA ALA A 12 -1.05 2.13 -8.95
C ALA A 12 -2.02 1.09 -8.39
N VAL A 13 -3.12 0.88 -9.14
CA VAL A 13 -4.13 -0.15 -8.92
C VAL A 13 -4.42 -0.85 -10.25
N THR A 14 -4.49 -2.18 -10.25
CA THR A 14 -4.90 -2.97 -11.42
C THR A 14 -6.27 -3.59 -11.18
N LEU A 15 -7.17 -3.40 -12.15
CA LEU A 15 -8.56 -3.86 -12.15
C LEU A 15 -8.77 -4.88 -13.25
N ASN A 16 -9.49 -5.96 -12.93
CA ASN A 16 -9.97 -6.95 -13.90
C ASN A 16 -11.48 -7.10 -13.86
N TRP A 17 -12.10 -7.27 -15.04
CA TRP A 17 -13.49 -7.69 -15.18
C TRP A 17 -13.69 -8.46 -16.48
N THR A 18 -14.89 -9.01 -16.66
CA THR A 18 -15.25 -9.74 -17.90
C THR A 18 -16.60 -9.32 -18.43
N THR A 19 -16.74 -9.42 -19.74
CA THR A 19 -18.01 -9.30 -20.48
C THR A 19 -18.30 -10.61 -21.21
N ASP A 20 -19.56 -10.83 -21.55
CA ASP A 20 -20.03 -11.95 -22.36
C ASP A 20 -19.83 -11.73 -23.87
N GLU A 21 -19.62 -10.47 -24.28
CA GLU A 21 -19.32 -10.09 -25.66
C GLU A 21 -18.04 -9.25 -25.75
N LEU A 22 -17.44 -9.18 -26.95
CA LEU A 22 -16.28 -8.32 -27.21
C LEU A 22 -16.66 -6.87 -26.95
N SER A 23 -15.88 -6.16 -26.15
CA SER A 23 -16.19 -4.77 -25.80
C SER A 23 -14.94 -3.96 -25.45
N THR A 24 -15.07 -2.64 -25.42
CA THR A 24 -14.02 -1.72 -24.96
C THR A 24 -13.87 -1.73 -23.44
N SER A 25 -12.78 -1.13 -22.95
CA SER A 25 -12.52 -1.00 -21.52
C SER A 25 -12.45 0.47 -21.11
N THR A 26 -13.30 0.90 -20.19
CA THR A 26 -13.23 2.24 -19.59
C THR A 26 -13.26 2.11 -18.08
N VAL A 27 -12.42 2.88 -17.39
CA VAL A 27 -12.45 3.03 -15.95
C VAL A 27 -12.56 4.51 -15.63
N LYS A 28 -13.59 4.91 -14.89
CA LYS A 28 -13.66 6.22 -14.25
C LYS A 28 -13.25 6.08 -12.79
N PHE A 29 -12.43 6.99 -12.30
CA PHE A 29 -11.87 6.94 -10.96
C PHE A 29 -11.55 8.34 -10.43
N GLY A 30 -11.36 8.45 -9.11
CA GLY A 30 -11.05 9.71 -8.45
C GLY A 30 -10.80 9.53 -6.96
N GLU A 31 -10.18 10.52 -6.33
CA GLU A 31 -9.83 10.49 -4.91
C GLU A 31 -11.08 10.64 -4.03
N GLY A 32 -11.15 9.88 -2.93
CA GLY A 32 -12.30 9.87 -2.05
C GLY A 32 -13.55 9.37 -2.76
N ASN A 33 -14.54 10.26 -2.96
CA ASN A 33 -15.84 9.94 -3.57
C ASN A 33 -15.98 10.47 -5.01
N THR A 34 -14.92 10.95 -5.65
CA THR A 34 -14.98 11.49 -7.01
C THR A 34 -14.71 10.42 -8.07
N THR A 35 -15.10 10.71 -9.31
CA THR A 35 -14.81 9.89 -10.51
C THR A 35 -14.47 10.82 -11.70
N ASP A 36 -13.60 11.78 -11.44
CA ASP A 36 -13.22 12.90 -12.30
C ASP A 36 -12.10 12.56 -13.30
N GLN A 37 -11.44 11.42 -13.12
CA GLN A 37 -10.41 10.90 -14.01
C GLN A 37 -10.91 9.67 -14.79
N GLN A 38 -10.32 9.42 -15.96
CA GLN A 38 -10.66 8.24 -16.74
C GLN A 38 -9.47 7.65 -17.51
N VAL A 39 -9.48 6.32 -17.65
CA VAL A 39 -8.61 5.56 -18.55
C VAL A 39 -9.49 4.77 -19.50
N GLU A 40 -9.15 4.79 -20.78
CA GLU A 40 -9.90 4.11 -21.84
C GLU A 40 -8.96 3.27 -22.70
N ASN A 41 -9.43 2.09 -23.10
CA ASN A 41 -8.78 1.21 -24.06
C ASN A 41 -9.83 0.70 -25.05
N GLY A 42 -9.67 1.10 -26.31
CA GLY A 42 -10.57 0.73 -27.41
C GLY A 42 -10.41 -0.71 -27.93
N THR A 43 -9.45 -1.47 -27.40
CA THR A 43 -9.25 -2.87 -27.79
C THR A 43 -10.46 -3.70 -27.35
N LEU A 44 -11.03 -4.43 -28.30
CA LEU A 44 -12.18 -5.28 -28.07
C LEU A 44 -11.75 -6.62 -27.46
N VAL A 45 -12.16 -6.86 -26.22
CA VAL A 45 -11.85 -8.07 -25.46
C VAL A 45 -13.06 -8.52 -24.64
N THR A 46 -13.03 -9.74 -24.12
CA THR A 46 -13.98 -10.26 -23.12
C THR A 46 -13.39 -10.34 -21.72
N THR A 47 -12.06 -10.22 -21.61
CA THR A 47 -11.31 -10.14 -20.35
C THR A 47 -10.55 -8.84 -20.34
N HIS A 48 -10.95 -7.95 -19.44
CA HIS A 48 -10.44 -6.59 -19.35
C HIS A 48 -9.42 -6.50 -18.22
N THR A 49 -8.33 -5.80 -18.49
CA THR A 49 -7.32 -5.44 -17.50
C THR A 49 -6.94 -3.97 -17.70
N VAL A 50 -7.11 -3.16 -16.67
CA VAL A 50 -6.72 -1.74 -16.67
C VAL A 50 -5.93 -1.44 -15.42
N THR A 51 -4.76 -0.82 -15.60
CA THR A 51 -3.92 -0.31 -14.51
C THR A 51 -4.07 1.20 -14.43
N LEU A 52 -4.56 1.69 -13.29
CA LEU A 52 -4.57 3.09 -12.90
C LEU A 52 -3.19 3.43 -12.32
N THR A 53 -2.59 4.53 -12.75
CA THR A 53 -1.23 4.95 -12.36
C THR A 53 -1.21 6.42 -11.98
N GLY A 54 -0.19 6.86 -11.24
CA GLY A 54 -0.09 8.27 -10.80
C GLY A 54 -0.96 8.57 -9.59
N LEU A 55 -1.24 7.54 -8.78
CA LEU A 55 -2.03 7.63 -7.57
C LEU A 55 -1.16 8.02 -6.37
N SER A 56 -1.75 8.71 -5.40
CA SER A 56 -1.09 8.99 -4.12
C SER A 56 -1.08 7.75 -3.24
N ALA A 57 -0.03 7.57 -2.43
CA ALA A 57 0.08 6.47 -1.46
C ALA A 57 -0.87 6.68 -0.27
N SER A 58 -1.31 5.60 0.36
CA SER A 58 -2.27 5.63 1.48
C SER A 58 -3.57 6.41 1.18
N THR A 59 -4.00 6.44 -0.08
CA THR A 59 -5.16 7.23 -0.53
C THR A 59 -6.29 6.33 -1.00
N VAL A 60 -7.51 6.65 -0.60
CA VAL A 60 -8.73 5.96 -1.05
C VAL A 60 -9.17 6.55 -2.40
N TYR A 61 -9.42 5.67 -3.37
CA TYR A 61 -9.96 6.00 -4.68
C TYR A 61 -11.30 5.31 -4.89
N SER A 62 -12.30 6.08 -5.36
CA SER A 62 -13.53 5.54 -5.91
C SER A 62 -13.34 5.23 -7.39
N TYR A 63 -13.95 4.15 -7.87
CA TYR A 63 -13.91 3.77 -9.27
C TYR A 63 -15.19 3.07 -9.74
N ALA A 64 -15.45 3.15 -11.04
CA ALA A 64 -16.45 2.35 -11.74
C ALA A 64 -15.91 1.98 -13.12
N VAL A 65 -16.24 0.77 -13.59
CA VAL A 65 -15.82 0.30 -14.92
C VAL A 65 -17.01 0.32 -15.87
N SER A 66 -16.75 0.57 -17.15
CA SER A 66 -17.76 0.45 -18.20
C SER A 66 -17.18 -0.14 -19.47
N SER A 67 -18.06 -0.79 -20.24
CA SER A 67 -17.70 -1.45 -21.50
C SER A 67 -18.77 -1.16 -22.56
N ILE A 68 -18.33 -0.96 -23.81
CA ILE A 68 -19.18 -0.68 -24.97
C ILE A 68 -18.84 -1.71 -26.06
N ASP A 69 -19.85 -2.36 -26.63
CA ASP A 69 -19.65 -3.32 -27.72
C ASP A 69 -19.36 -2.61 -29.08
N PRO A 70 -18.95 -3.34 -30.14
CA PRO A 70 -18.68 -2.76 -31.46
C PRO A 70 -19.93 -2.22 -32.17
N SER A 71 -21.11 -2.69 -31.77
CA SER A 71 -22.41 -2.25 -32.30
C SER A 71 -22.90 -0.97 -31.59
N ASN A 72 -22.11 -0.46 -30.63
CA ASN A 72 -22.41 0.68 -29.80
C ASN A 72 -23.62 0.48 -28.85
N ASN A 73 -23.95 -0.78 -28.53
CA ASN A 73 -24.81 -1.11 -27.40
C ASN A 73 -23.99 -0.97 -26.11
N GLY A 74 -24.29 0.08 -25.36
CA GLY A 74 -23.59 0.42 -24.13
C GLY A 74 -23.59 1.92 -23.87
N PRO A 75 -22.87 2.39 -22.83
CA PRO A 75 -22.03 1.60 -21.93
C PRO A 75 -22.83 0.81 -20.88
N THR A 76 -22.48 -0.46 -20.66
CA THR A 76 -22.85 -1.17 -19.43
C THR A 76 -21.85 -0.77 -18.35
N THR A 77 -22.33 -0.21 -17.24
CA THR A 77 -21.48 0.34 -16.16
C THR A 77 -21.66 -0.46 -14.88
N SER A 78 -20.57 -0.72 -14.16
CA SER A 78 -20.61 -1.38 -12.84
C SER A 78 -21.17 -0.46 -11.75
N ALA A 79 -21.52 -1.04 -10.60
CA ALA A 79 -21.62 -0.25 -9.37
C ALA A 79 -20.26 0.41 -9.06
N ALA A 80 -20.31 1.54 -8.36
CA ALA A 80 -19.10 2.16 -7.82
C ALA A 80 -18.50 1.29 -6.71
N ALA A 81 -17.18 1.24 -6.66
CA ALA A 81 -16.39 0.55 -5.65
C ALA A 81 -15.22 1.43 -5.20
N VAL A 82 -14.57 1.05 -4.11
CA VAL A 82 -13.43 1.78 -3.54
C VAL A 82 -12.22 0.87 -3.39
N VAL A 83 -11.03 1.46 -3.48
CA VAL A 83 -9.74 0.81 -3.26
C VAL A 83 -8.80 1.79 -2.58
N GLN A 84 -7.92 1.31 -1.72
CA GLN A 84 -6.90 2.14 -1.08
C GLN A 84 -5.52 1.70 -1.56
N THR A 85 -4.68 2.65 -1.98
CA THR A 85 -3.27 2.40 -2.31
C THR A 85 -2.46 2.03 -1.08
N SER A 86 -1.37 1.29 -1.28
CA SER A 86 -0.48 0.90 -0.19
C SER A 86 0.22 2.11 0.43
N ALA A 87 0.60 2.00 1.70
CA ALA A 87 1.47 2.97 2.35
C ALA A 87 2.90 2.89 1.81
N GLN A 88 3.61 4.02 1.86
CA GLN A 88 5.06 4.02 1.60
C GLN A 88 5.78 3.26 2.72
N ALA A 89 6.91 2.64 2.39
CA ALA A 89 7.77 2.01 3.38
C ALA A 89 8.26 3.05 4.39
N ASP A 90 8.35 2.64 5.65
CA ASP A 90 8.99 3.47 6.67
C ASP A 90 10.49 3.57 6.38
N VAL A 91 11.01 4.79 6.46
CA VAL A 91 12.42 5.13 6.26
C VAL A 91 12.95 6.02 7.39
N THR A 92 12.12 6.35 8.38
CA THR A 92 12.60 7.04 9.57
C THR A 92 13.40 6.05 10.41
N PRO A 93 14.62 6.39 10.85
CA PRO A 93 15.37 5.54 11.77
C PRO A 93 14.80 5.58 13.20
N PRO A 94 15.00 4.52 14.00
CA PRO A 94 14.53 4.48 15.37
C PRO A 94 15.25 5.52 16.23
N VAL A 95 14.50 6.21 17.09
CA VAL A 95 15.04 7.16 18.07
C VAL A 95 15.25 6.44 19.40
N ILE A 96 16.51 6.41 19.85
CA ILE A 96 16.86 5.88 21.17
C ILE A 96 16.55 6.92 22.25
N SER A 97 15.86 6.48 23.31
CA SER A 97 15.51 7.33 24.46
C SER A 97 15.60 6.57 25.78
N ASN A 98 15.39 7.27 26.91
CA ASN A 98 15.39 6.68 28.26
C ASN A 98 16.64 5.85 28.61
N ILE A 99 17.80 6.30 28.14
CA ILE A 99 19.08 5.63 28.42
C ILE A 99 19.34 5.68 29.92
N SER A 100 19.41 4.52 30.56
CA SER A 100 19.71 4.36 31.97
C SER A 100 20.75 3.28 32.18
N THR A 101 21.60 3.48 33.18
CA THR A 101 22.66 2.54 33.55
C THR A 101 22.56 2.22 35.02
N SER A 102 22.69 0.94 35.36
CA SER A 102 22.77 0.46 36.74
C SER A 102 23.91 -0.53 36.85
N SER A 103 24.87 -0.25 37.74
CA SER A 103 26.01 -1.12 38.00
C SER A 103 25.82 -1.86 39.32
N THR A 104 25.95 -3.18 39.30
CA THR A 104 25.97 -4.02 40.49
C THR A 104 27.38 -4.58 40.70
N PHE A 105 28.02 -4.17 41.79
CA PHE A 105 29.27 -4.78 42.25
C PHE A 105 28.96 -6.00 43.11
N VAL A 106 29.25 -7.20 42.60
CA VAL A 106 29.32 -8.39 43.44
C VAL A 106 30.75 -8.53 43.96
N SER A 107 30.91 -8.55 45.29
CA SER A 107 32.20 -8.63 45.97
C SER A 107 32.82 -10.04 45.99
N SER A 108 32.17 -11.01 45.32
CA SER A 108 32.74 -12.34 45.02
C SER A 108 33.48 -12.32 43.69
N ALA A 109 34.40 -13.28 43.48
CA ALA A 109 35.37 -13.35 42.38
C ALA A 109 34.82 -13.38 40.93
N ASP A 110 33.54 -13.08 40.69
CA ASP A 110 32.82 -13.15 39.40
C ASP A 110 32.61 -11.78 38.70
N GLY A 111 33.26 -10.71 39.15
CA GLY A 111 33.35 -9.44 38.43
C GLY A 111 32.14 -8.49 38.57
N ALA A 112 32.30 -7.24 38.12
CA ALA A 112 31.23 -6.24 38.14
C ALA A 112 30.29 -6.44 36.94
N SER A 113 28.97 -6.27 37.15
CA SER A 113 27.98 -6.26 36.08
C SER A 113 27.35 -4.86 35.93
N ALA A 114 26.99 -4.51 34.70
CA ALA A 114 26.24 -3.32 34.40
C ALA A 114 25.05 -3.68 33.52
N THR A 115 23.88 -3.14 33.87
CA THR A 115 22.68 -3.19 33.06
C THR A 115 22.51 -1.83 32.40
N ILE A 116 22.40 -1.84 31.06
CA ILE A 116 22.07 -0.66 30.27
C ILE A 116 20.68 -0.90 29.70
N THR A 117 19.77 0.06 29.88
CA THR A 117 18.41 0.01 29.33
C THR A 117 18.17 1.26 28.49
N TRP A 118 17.41 1.10 27.42
CA TRP A 118 16.90 2.18 26.59
C TRP A 118 15.60 1.72 25.94
N ASP A 119 14.84 2.69 25.46
CA ASP A 119 13.66 2.46 24.64
C ASP A 119 13.93 2.93 23.21
N THR A 120 13.21 2.34 22.25
CA THR A 120 13.07 2.87 20.89
C THR A 120 11.60 3.17 20.60
N ASP A 121 11.34 4.22 19.83
CA ASP A 121 9.98 4.63 19.44
C ASP A 121 9.35 3.74 18.35
N GLU A 122 10.15 2.89 17.72
CA GLU A 122 9.71 1.83 16.81
C GLU A 122 10.50 0.53 17.03
N SER A 123 10.07 -0.55 16.38
CA SER A 123 10.75 -1.85 16.47
C SER A 123 12.12 -1.76 15.82
N SER A 124 13.17 -2.09 16.58
CA SER A 124 14.56 -1.98 16.15
C SER A 124 15.37 -3.23 16.52
N ASP A 125 16.53 -3.40 15.88
CA ASP A 125 17.58 -4.26 16.41
C ASP A 125 18.37 -3.53 17.51
N THR A 126 19.12 -4.29 18.31
CA THR A 126 19.84 -3.74 19.47
C THR A 126 21.29 -4.20 19.48
N GLN A 127 22.19 -3.25 19.75
CA GLN A 127 23.62 -3.51 19.88
C GLN A 127 24.21 -2.63 20.99
N VAL A 128 25.11 -3.20 21.79
CA VAL A 128 25.90 -2.49 22.80
C VAL A 128 27.37 -2.80 22.58
N GLU A 129 28.20 -1.76 22.55
CA GLU A 129 29.66 -1.88 22.55
C GLU A 129 30.22 -1.44 23.91
N PHE A 130 31.14 -2.23 24.48
CA PHE A 130 31.77 -1.92 25.77
C PHE A 130 33.28 -2.21 25.70
N GLY A 131 34.06 -1.51 26.53
CA GLY A 131 35.51 -1.65 26.57
C GLY A 131 36.10 -1.15 27.88
N THR A 132 37.37 -1.50 28.11
CA THR A 132 38.17 -1.03 29.25
C THR A 132 38.92 0.24 28.87
N THR A 133 38.92 1.25 29.73
CA THR A 133 39.75 2.46 29.58
C THR A 133 41.18 2.25 30.04
#